data_AF-A0A1H2UIS3-F1
#
_entry.id   AF-A0A1H2UIS3-F1
#
_cell.length_a   1.000
_cell.length_b   1.000
_cell.length_c   1.000
_cell.angle_alpha   90.00
_cell.angle_beta   90.00
_cell.angle_gamma   90.00
#
_symmetry.space_group_name_H-M   'P 1'
#
loop_
_entity.id
_entity.type
_entity.pdbx_description
1 polymer ?
#
loop_
_entity_poly.entity_id
_entity_poly.type
_entity_poly.pdbx_seq_one_letter_code
_entity_poly.pdbx_strand_id
1 'polypeptide(L)'
;MLILTTGYETVVRSKLGAKESEVPDTDINQPLFVDLAEAIVIKRVPEYSSITDAVDLLLIQNAVVSYICYLIAPSMGRRVNQEVSTIDVKWKKERVDWDERAQQFLADYETSLSQISTVVVDGDGVDAPLISKITSNRNWDTGA
;
A
#
# COMPACT_ATOMS: atom_id res chain seq x y z
N MET A 1 -8.68 -13.65 13.30
CA MET A 1 -7.75 -14.45 12.49
C MET A 1 -6.91 -13.43 11.73
N LEU A 2 -5.59 -13.47 11.85
CA LEU A 2 -4.71 -12.53 11.13
C LEU A 2 -4.60 -13.04 9.69
N ILE A 3 -4.82 -12.15 8.71
CA ILE A 3 -4.68 -12.48 7.28
C ILE A 3 -3.19 -12.60 6.93
N LEU A 4 -2.35 -11.84 7.61
CA LEU A 4 -0.91 -11.83 7.40
C LEU A 4 -0.24 -13.08 7.99
N THR A 5 0.58 -13.74 7.17
CA THR A 5 1.48 -14.79 7.65
C THR A 5 2.77 -14.22 8.21
N THR A 6 3.43 -14.94 9.11
CA THR A 6 4.75 -14.58 9.63
C THR A 6 5.76 -14.35 8.50
N GLY A 7 6.55 -13.28 8.58
CA GLY A 7 7.55 -12.91 7.59
C GLY A 7 7.05 -12.04 6.44
N TYR A 8 5.80 -11.54 6.51
CA TYR A 8 5.22 -10.64 5.52
C TYR A 8 6.04 -9.35 5.32
N GLU A 9 6.81 -8.93 6.33
CA GLU A 9 7.71 -7.78 6.30
C GLU A 9 8.73 -7.89 5.16
N THR A 10 9.20 -9.11 4.88
CA THR A 10 10.12 -9.38 3.77
C THR A 10 9.44 -9.13 2.42
N VAL A 11 8.17 -9.50 2.29
CA VAL A 11 7.38 -9.28 1.08
C VAL A 11 7.11 -7.78 0.89
N VAL A 12 6.75 -7.07 1.96
CA VAL A 12 6.57 -5.61 1.95
C VAL A 12 7.85 -4.92 1.48
N ARG A 13 8.99 -5.25 2.07
CA ARG A 13 10.31 -4.70 1.66
C ARG A 13 10.65 -5.03 0.22
N SER A 14 10.38 -6.25 -0.22
CA SER A 14 10.60 -6.68 -1.61
C SER A 14 9.76 -5.87 -2.60
N LYS A 15 8.48 -5.62 -2.28
CA LYS A 15 7.59 -4.80 -3.14
C LYS A 15 8.00 -3.33 -3.17
N LEU A 16 8.42 -2.79 -2.03
CA LEU A 16 8.94 -1.43 -1.92
C LEU A 16 10.34 -1.27 -2.55
N GLY A 17 11.05 -2.36 -2.85
CA GLY A 17 12.44 -2.32 -3.31
C GLY A 17 13.39 -1.75 -2.25
N ALA A 18 13.06 -1.93 -0.98
CA ALA A 18 13.75 -1.37 0.17
C ALA A 18 14.52 -2.44 0.96
N LYS A 19 15.57 -2.02 1.66
CA LYS A 19 16.32 -2.88 2.59
C LYS A 19 15.78 -2.74 4.01
N GLU A 20 16.06 -3.72 4.86
CA GLU A 20 15.72 -3.68 6.30
C GLU A 20 16.30 -2.44 7.01
N SER A 21 17.48 -1.96 6.59
CA SER A 21 18.08 -0.72 7.12
C SER A 21 17.29 0.55 6.76
N GLU A 22 16.48 0.53 5.72
CA GLU A 22 15.66 1.67 5.25
C GLU A 22 14.24 1.60 5.80
N VAL A 23 13.71 0.37 5.93
CA VAL A 23 12.37 0.07 6.46
C VAL A 23 12.48 -1.12 7.42
N PRO A 24 12.77 -0.88 8.71
CA PRO A 24 12.90 -1.94 9.70
C PRO A 24 11.53 -2.53 10.06
N ASP A 25 11.53 -3.73 10.65
CA ASP A 25 10.31 -4.44 11.03
C ASP A 25 9.44 -3.67 12.02
N THR A 26 10.07 -2.88 12.90
CA THR A 26 9.38 -2.00 13.84
C THR A 26 8.55 -0.92 13.15
N ASP A 27 8.96 -0.51 11.94
CA ASP A 27 8.25 0.51 11.17
C ASP A 27 7.13 -0.09 10.34
N ILE A 28 7.28 -1.33 9.87
CA ILE A 28 6.22 -2.05 9.14
C ILE A 28 5.13 -2.48 10.13
N ASN A 29 5.52 -3.03 11.28
CA ASN A 29 4.63 -3.54 12.31
C ASN A 29 3.90 -2.46 13.13
N GLN A 30 3.87 -1.21 12.66
CA GLN A 30 3.09 -0.17 13.35
C GLN A 30 1.59 -0.45 13.17
N PRO A 31 0.77 -0.28 14.24
CA PRO A 31 -0.67 -0.49 14.18
C PRO A 31 -1.38 0.26 13.04
N LEU A 32 -0.91 1.47 12.74
CA LEU A 32 -1.48 2.31 11.68
C LEU A 32 -1.24 1.75 10.26
N PHE A 33 -0.33 0.80 10.10
CA PHE A 33 -0.11 0.11 8.83
C PHE A 33 -0.77 -1.27 8.84
N VAL A 34 -0.45 -2.09 9.84
CA VAL A 34 -0.91 -3.49 9.89
C VAL A 34 -2.40 -3.55 10.19
N ASP A 35 -2.81 -3.06 11.36
CA ASP A 35 -4.19 -3.17 11.84
C ASP A 35 -5.14 -2.40 10.93
N LEU A 36 -4.70 -1.24 10.41
CA LEU A 36 -5.50 -0.46 9.46
C LEU A 36 -5.68 -1.20 8.13
N ALA A 37 -4.61 -1.76 7.55
CA ALA A 37 -4.69 -2.48 6.28
C ALA A 37 -5.60 -3.70 6.42
N GLU A 38 -5.45 -4.48 7.49
CA GLU A 38 -6.32 -5.63 7.75
C GLU A 38 -7.77 -5.19 7.95
N ALA A 39 -8.04 -4.14 8.74
CA ALA A 39 -9.39 -3.65 8.96
C ALA A 39 -10.08 -3.21 7.65
N ILE A 40 -9.35 -2.54 6.75
CA ILE A 40 -9.88 -2.11 5.45
C ILE A 40 -10.17 -3.33 4.56
N VAL A 41 -9.26 -4.31 4.50
CA VAL A 41 -9.47 -5.53 3.69
C VAL A 41 -10.61 -6.38 4.24
N ILE A 42 -10.71 -6.54 5.56
CA ILE A 42 -11.83 -7.25 6.21
C ILE A 42 -13.16 -6.55 5.95
N LYS A 43 -13.18 -5.20 5.96
CA LYS A 43 -14.38 -4.44 5.60
C LYS A 43 -14.83 -4.72 4.16
N ARG A 44 -13.89 -4.96 3.24
CA ARG A 44 -14.17 -5.30 1.84
C ARG A 44 -14.54 -6.76 1.62
N VAL A 45 -14.01 -7.65 2.44
CA VAL A 45 -14.22 -9.08 2.33
C VAL A 45 -14.75 -9.57 3.68
N PRO A 46 -16.02 -9.27 4.03
CA PRO A 46 -16.55 -9.59 5.35
C PRO A 46 -16.54 -11.09 5.64
N GLU A 47 -16.66 -11.92 4.60
CA GLU A 47 -16.63 -13.39 4.69
C GLU A 47 -15.22 -13.99 4.53
N TYR A 48 -14.15 -13.20 4.74
CA TYR A 48 -12.77 -13.66 4.55
C TYR A 48 -12.43 -14.94 5.34
N SER A 49 -13.05 -15.16 6.50
CA SER A 49 -12.84 -16.35 7.33
C SER A 49 -13.35 -17.65 6.70
N SER A 50 -14.21 -17.54 5.68
CA SER A 50 -14.78 -18.68 4.96
C SER A 50 -13.94 -19.10 3.76
N ILE A 51 -12.89 -18.34 3.43
CA ILE A 51 -11.97 -18.68 2.32
C ILE A 51 -11.20 -19.94 2.70
N THR A 52 -11.36 -20.98 1.88
CA THR A 52 -10.64 -22.26 2.03
C THR A 52 -9.73 -22.55 0.85
N ASP A 53 -9.91 -21.83 -0.27
CA ASP A 53 -9.08 -21.97 -1.45
C ASP A 53 -7.70 -21.34 -1.24
N ALA A 54 -6.65 -22.08 -1.61
CA ALA A 54 -5.28 -21.66 -1.38
C ALA A 54 -4.88 -20.43 -2.22
N VAL A 55 -5.46 -20.26 -3.41
CA VAL A 55 -5.18 -19.11 -4.27
C VAL A 55 -5.84 -17.87 -3.70
N ASP A 56 -7.12 -17.96 -3.31
CA ASP A 56 -7.84 -16.83 -2.72
C ASP A 56 -7.21 -16.38 -1.38
N LEU A 57 -6.66 -17.30 -0.58
CA LEU A 57 -5.88 -16.96 0.62
C LEU A 57 -4.60 -16.16 0.28
N LEU A 58 -3.91 -16.51 -0.80
CA LEU A 58 -2.74 -15.75 -1.26
C LEU A 58 -3.14 -14.38 -1.84
N LEU A 59 -4.29 -14.30 -2.52
CA LEU A 59 -4.82 -13.06 -3.07
C LEU A 59 -5.20 -12.06 -1.98
N ILE A 60 -5.92 -12.50 -0.94
CA ILE A 60 -6.28 -11.63 0.17
C ILE A 60 -5.04 -11.19 0.96
N GLN A 61 -4.06 -12.08 1.13
CA GLN A 61 -2.78 -11.71 1.74
C GLN A 61 -2.03 -10.67 0.91
N ASN A 62 -1.96 -10.86 -0.42
CA ASN A 62 -1.33 -9.89 -1.32
C ASN A 62 -2.09 -8.56 -1.33
N ALA A 63 -3.41 -8.56 -1.16
CA ALA A 63 -4.20 -7.34 -1.01
C ALA A 63 -3.76 -6.56 0.25
N VAL A 64 -3.70 -7.21 1.42
CA VAL A 64 -3.24 -6.56 2.67
C VAL A 64 -1.83 -6.00 2.50
N VAL A 65 -0.90 -6.81 1.97
CA VAL A 65 0.51 -6.40 1.78
C VAL A 65 0.62 -5.20 0.82
N SER A 66 -0.15 -5.20 -0.28
CA SER A 66 -0.15 -4.10 -1.25
C SER A 66 -0.73 -2.83 -0.64
N TYR A 67 -1.76 -2.95 0.21
CA TYR A 67 -2.31 -1.82 0.96
C TYR A 67 -1.31 -1.25 1.98
N ILE A 68 -0.55 -2.10 2.68
CA ILE A 68 0.55 -1.65 3.55
C ILE A 68 1.60 -0.89 2.73
N CYS A 69 1.99 -1.39 1.55
CA CYS A 69 2.92 -0.69 0.67
C CYS A 69 2.39 0.68 0.23
N TYR A 70 1.10 0.78 -0.07
CA TYR A 70 0.43 2.05 -0.36
C TYR A 70 0.54 3.05 0.80
N LEU A 71 0.30 2.62 2.04
CA LEU A 71 0.40 3.49 3.22
C LEU A 71 1.84 3.94 3.50
N ILE A 72 2.83 3.08 3.25
CA ILE A 72 4.25 3.38 3.50
C ILE A 72 4.86 4.26 2.39
N ALA A 73 4.42 4.10 1.14
CA ALA A 73 5.00 4.75 -0.05
C ALA A 73 5.22 6.27 0.09
N PRO A 74 4.29 7.10 0.62
CA PRO A 74 4.52 8.53 0.79
C PRO A 74 5.72 8.87 1.69
N SER A 75 6.05 8.00 2.66
CA SER A 75 7.19 8.20 3.56
C SER A 75 8.52 7.75 2.93
N MET A 76 8.48 6.91 1.90
CA MET A 76 9.67 6.32 1.29
C MET A 76 10.56 7.33 0.57
N GLY A 77 9.99 8.41 0.04
CA GLY A 77 10.75 9.50 -0.56
C GLY A 77 11.77 10.14 0.39
N ARG A 78 11.54 10.08 1.71
CA ARG A 78 12.44 10.57 2.75
C ARG A 78 13.38 9.49 3.31
N ARG A 79 12.97 8.22 3.23
CA ARG A 79 13.69 7.07 3.81
C ARG A 79 14.76 6.52 2.86
N VAL A 80 14.53 6.60 1.56
CA VAL A 80 15.45 6.07 0.55
C VAL A 80 16.45 7.14 0.14
N ASN A 81 17.72 6.91 0.46
CA ASN A 81 18.81 7.79 0.04
C ASN A 81 18.97 7.71 -1.49
N GLN A 82 18.69 8.83 -2.17
CA GLN A 82 18.73 8.94 -3.64
C GLN A 82 20.16 9.19 -4.17
N GLU A 83 21.09 9.54 -3.29
CA GLU A 83 22.44 9.94 -3.66
C GLU A 83 23.47 9.05 -2.95
N VAL A 84 24.23 8.28 -3.73
CA VAL A 84 25.35 7.48 -3.23
C VAL A 84 26.63 8.20 -3.63
N SER A 85 27.31 8.79 -2.65
CA SER A 85 28.64 9.37 -2.83
C SER A 85 29.68 8.44 -2.24
N THR A 86 30.57 7.96 -3.11
CA THR A 86 31.84 7.32 -2.71
C THR A 86 33.00 8.26 -3.07
N ILE A 87 34.20 7.97 -2.55
CA ILE A 87 35.40 8.82 -2.73
C ILE A 87 35.69 9.10 -4.21
N ASP A 88 35.45 8.10 -5.08
CA ASP A 88 35.77 8.19 -6.51
C ASP A 88 34.55 8.32 -7.43
N VAL A 89 33.34 7.98 -6.96
CA VAL A 89 32.15 8.05 -7.83
C VAL A 89 30.87 8.50 -7.11
N LYS A 90 30.14 9.41 -7.78
CA LYS A 90 28.80 9.84 -7.42
C LYS A 90 27.81 9.33 -8.45
N TRP A 91 26.89 8.48 -8.03
CA TRP A 91 25.77 8.06 -8.86
C TRP A 91 24.48 8.45 -8.14
N LYS A 92 23.56 9.10 -8.86
CA LYS A 92 22.20 9.32 -8.39
C LYS A 92 21.39 8.11 -8.80
N LYS A 93 20.73 7.45 -7.83
CA LYS A 93 19.67 6.50 -8.18
C LYS A 93 18.59 7.29 -8.91
N GLU A 94 17.98 6.67 -9.91
CA GLU A 94 16.82 7.24 -10.60
C GLU A 94 15.75 7.60 -9.57
N ARG A 95 15.20 8.81 -9.68
CA ARG A 95 14.22 9.32 -8.73
C ARG A 95 12.95 8.48 -8.90
N VAL A 96 12.68 7.62 -7.93
CA VAL A 96 11.43 6.85 -7.88
C VAL A 96 10.30 7.83 -7.52
N ASP A 97 9.29 7.89 -8.38
CA ASP A 97 8.04 8.57 -8.06
C ASP A 97 7.23 7.69 -7.11
N TRP A 98 7.25 8.05 -5.83
CA TRP A 98 6.56 7.30 -4.79
C TRP A 98 5.05 7.52 -4.80
N ASP A 99 4.57 8.62 -5.39
CA ASP A 99 3.13 8.88 -5.55
C ASP A 99 2.57 7.98 -6.66
N GLU A 100 3.30 7.84 -7.77
CA GLU A 100 2.96 6.87 -8.82
C GLU A 100 3.02 5.43 -8.30
N ARG A 101 4.07 5.08 -7.53
CA ARG A 101 4.18 3.76 -6.89
C ARG A 101 3.03 3.49 -5.92
N ALA A 102 2.59 4.48 -5.16
CA ALA A 102 1.43 4.34 -4.28
C ALA A 102 0.17 3.99 -5.10
N GLN A 103 -0.06 4.66 -6.23
CA GLN A 103 -1.18 4.34 -7.11
C GLN A 103 -1.08 2.92 -7.69
N GLN A 104 0.13 2.48 -8.07
CA GLN A 104 0.35 1.11 -8.53
C GLN A 104 0.04 0.08 -7.43
N PHE A 105 0.46 0.32 -6.18
CA PHE A 105 0.14 -0.56 -5.06
C PHE A 105 -1.36 -0.60 -4.74
N LEU A 106 -2.06 0.52 -4.90
CA LEU A 106 -3.51 0.56 -4.77
C LEU A 106 -4.20 -0.23 -5.91
N ALA A 107 -3.68 -0.14 -7.14
CA ALA A 107 -4.18 -0.94 -8.26
C ALA A 107 -3.91 -2.44 -8.07
N ASP A 108 -2.75 -2.82 -7.54
CA ASP A 108 -2.44 -4.21 -7.18
C ASP A 108 -3.38 -4.74 -6.10
N TYR A 109 -3.72 -3.90 -5.12
CA TYR A 109 -4.69 -4.21 -4.09
C TYR A 109 -6.07 -4.50 -4.69
N GLU A 110 -6.61 -3.59 -5.50
CA GLU A 110 -7.93 -3.78 -6.15
C GLU A 110 -7.91 -4.98 -7.11
N THR A 111 -6.82 -5.18 -7.86
CA THR A 111 -6.65 -6.33 -8.75
C THR A 111 -6.71 -7.64 -7.97
N SER A 112 -6.01 -7.71 -6.83
CA SER A 112 -5.99 -8.91 -5.98
C SER A 112 -7.38 -9.21 -5.44
N LEU A 113 -8.11 -8.19 -4.99
CA LEU A 113 -9.48 -8.35 -4.53
C LEU A 113 -10.43 -8.80 -5.66
N SER A 114 -10.30 -8.25 -6.86
CA SER A 114 -11.14 -8.61 -8.00
C SER A 114 -10.97 -10.06 -8.48
N GLN A 115 -9.85 -10.68 -8.13
CA GLN A 115 -9.54 -12.07 -8.47
C GLN A 115 -10.07 -13.08 -7.45
N ILE A 116 -10.46 -12.63 -6.26
CA ILE A 116 -11.09 -13.49 -5.25
C ILE A 116 -12.45 -13.91 -5.79
N SER A 117 -12.68 -15.23 -5.80
CA SER A 117 -13.85 -15.82 -6.46
C SER A 117 -14.70 -16.70 -5.53
N THR A 118 -14.13 -17.10 -4.38
CA THR A 118 -14.80 -17.98 -3.41
C THR A 118 -15.74 -17.25 -2.46
N VAL A 119 -15.56 -15.94 -2.28
CA VAL A 119 -16.37 -15.11 -1.37
C VAL A 119 -16.78 -13.81 -2.05
N VAL A 120 -17.86 -13.20 -1.56
CA VAL A 120 -18.29 -11.89 -2.05
C VAL A 120 -17.31 -10.82 -1.57
N VAL A 121 -16.81 -10.05 -2.52
CA VAL A 121 -16.04 -8.83 -2.28
C VAL A 121 -17.01 -7.66 -2.41
N ASP A 122 -17.15 -6.86 -1.36
CA ASP A 122 -17.99 -5.67 -1.36
C ASP A 122 -17.42 -4.64 -2.35
N GLY A 123 -18.09 -4.57 -3.49
CA GLY A 123 -17.73 -3.80 -4.66
C GLY A 123 -18.02 -2.32 -4.56
N ASP A 124 -17.69 -1.66 -3.44
CA ASP A 124 -17.54 -0.20 -3.42
C ASP A 124 -16.23 0.19 -4.11
N GLY A 125 -16.02 -0.27 -5.35
CA GLY A 125 -14.87 0.12 -6.15
C GLY A 125 -14.76 1.64 -6.09
N VAL A 126 -13.62 2.14 -5.59
CA VAL A 126 -13.32 3.57 -5.49
C VAL A 126 -14.43 4.43 -4.86
N ASP A 127 -14.54 4.37 -3.53
CA ASP A 127 -14.78 5.62 -2.80
C ASP A 127 -13.47 6.43 -2.83
N ALA A 128 -13.25 7.06 -3.98
CA ALA A 128 -12.41 8.24 -4.11
C ALA A 128 -13.21 9.56 -3.95
N PRO A 129 -13.94 9.84 -2.84
CA PRO A 129 -14.50 11.18 -2.62
C PRO A 129 -13.69 12.04 -1.64
N LEU A 130 -12.48 11.66 -1.23
CA LEU A 130 -11.70 12.50 -0.30
C LEU A 130 -10.69 13.45 -0.96
N ILE A 131 -10.15 13.13 -2.14
CA ILE A 131 -9.19 14.03 -2.83
C ILE A 131 -9.89 14.98 -3.83
N SER A 132 -11.03 14.62 -4.42
CA SER A 132 -11.73 15.50 -5.38
C SER A 132 -12.53 16.63 -4.73
N LYS A 133 -12.89 16.54 -3.44
CA LYS A 133 -13.66 17.60 -2.75
C LYS A 133 -12.80 18.76 -2.26
N ILE A 134 -11.47 18.66 -2.26
CA ILE A 134 -10.59 19.74 -1.77
C ILE A 134 -10.32 20.79 -2.87
N THR A 135 -10.46 20.46 -4.15
CA THR A 135 -10.13 21.38 -5.25
C THR A 135 -11.30 22.25 -5.74
N SER A 136 -12.54 22.00 -5.31
CA SER A 136 -13.71 22.75 -5.82
C SER A 136 -14.19 23.90 -4.94
N ASN A 137 -13.64 24.10 -3.73
CA ASN A 137 -14.11 25.14 -2.80
C ASN A 137 -13.13 26.32 -2.59
N ARG A 138 -12.17 26.51 -3.50
CA ARG A 138 -11.41 27.77 -3.60
C ARG A 138 -11.83 28.54 -4.85
N ASN A 139 -13.07 29.06 -4.82
CA ASN A 139 -13.41 30.23 -5.61
C ASN A 139 -13.60 31.38 -4.61
N TRP A 140 -12.46 31.93 -4.17
CA TRP A 140 -12.41 33.20 -3.48
C TRP A 140 -12.54 34.30 -4.51
N ASP A 141 -13.38 35.28 -4.19
CA ASP A 141 -13.56 36.56 -4.86
C ASP A 141 -12.40 37.02 -5.74
N THR A 142 -12.73 37.36 -6.99
CA THR A 142 -12.33 38.66 -7.51
C THR A 142 -13.54 39.30 -8.18
N GLY A 143 -14.25 40.12 -7.41
CA GLY A 143 -15.00 41.23 -7.97
C GLY A 143 -14.05 42.27 -8.54
N ALA A 144 -14.39 42.77 -9.72
CA ALA A 144 -14.15 44.12 -10.24
C ALA A 144 -14.97 44.29 -11.52
#